data_AF-A0A4R8QVC8-F1
#
_entry.id   AF-A0A4R8QVC8-F1
#
_cell.length_a   1.000
_cell.length_b   1.000
_cell.length_c   1.000
_cell.angle_alpha   90.00
_cell.angle_beta   90.00
_cell.angle_gamma   90.00
#
_symmetry.space_group_name_H-M   'P 1'
#
loop_
_entity.id
_entity.type
_entity.pdbx_description
1 polymer ?
#
loop_
_entity_poly.entity_id
_entity_poly.type
_entity_poly.pdbx_seq_one_letter_code
_entity_poly.pdbx_strand_id
1 'polypeptide(L)'
;MHFREELPAVQRDCMNKARASGLGGELTVVQPTMEGDPITTYYRVFSPSQRVEIFVDSSSDRFGNFGWNHFFCWAVPLNYPPDPSCVSPRDQHDR
;
A
#
# COMPACT_ATOMS: atom_id res chain seq x y z
N MET A 1 -3.37 -10.04 15.25
CA MET A 1 -4.47 -9.97 14.27
C MET A 1 -3.88 -9.40 12.99
N HIS A 2 -4.08 -10.05 11.86
CA HIS A 2 -3.51 -9.64 10.56
C HIS A 2 -4.64 -9.01 9.75
N PHE A 3 -4.84 -7.69 9.91
CA PHE A 3 -5.72 -6.95 8.99
C PHE A 3 -4.98 -6.87 7.66
N ARG A 4 -5.28 -7.81 6.76
CA ARG A 4 -5.01 -7.64 5.33
C ARG A 4 -6.12 -6.76 4.79
N GLU A 5 -5.93 -5.46 4.88
CA GLU A 5 -6.75 -4.58 4.06
C GLU A 5 -6.20 -4.59 2.65
N GLU A 6 -7.05 -4.98 1.71
CA GLU A 6 -6.72 -4.98 0.30
C GLU A 6 -6.69 -3.52 -0.16
N LEU A 7 -5.49 -2.95 -0.31
CA LEU A 7 -5.30 -1.66 -0.97
C LEU A 7 -6.16 -1.62 -2.25
N PRO A 8 -7.02 -0.62 -2.48
CA PRO A 8 -7.90 -0.67 -3.63
C PRO A 8 -7.11 -0.70 -4.94
N ALA A 9 -7.69 -1.32 -5.97
CA ALA A 9 -6.99 -1.66 -7.20
C ALA A 9 -6.33 -0.44 -7.87
N VAL A 10 -6.98 0.71 -7.85
CA VAL A 10 -6.50 1.95 -8.48
C VAL A 10 -5.18 2.42 -7.86
N GLN A 11 -5.06 2.38 -6.53
CA GLN A 11 -3.83 2.76 -5.84
C GLN A 11 -2.71 1.77 -6.15
N ARG A 12 -3.01 0.47 -6.16
CA ARG A 12 -2.03 -0.57 -6.54
C ARG A 12 -1.54 -0.40 -7.98
N ASP A 13 -2.45 -0.13 -8.90
CA ASP A 13 -2.14 0.09 -10.32
C ASP A 13 -1.28 1.35 -10.53
N CYS A 14 -1.56 2.42 -9.79
CA CYS A 14 -0.74 3.62 -9.80
C CYS A 14 0.70 3.29 -9.36
N MET A 15 0.86 2.59 -8.25
CA MET A 15 2.18 2.18 -7.74
C MET A 15 2.89 1.24 -8.72
N ASN A 16 2.17 0.30 -9.35
CA ASN A 16 2.75 -0.58 -10.36
C ASN A 16 3.23 0.18 -11.60
N LYS A 17 2.47 1.17 -12.08
CA LYS A 17 2.88 2.05 -13.20
C LYS A 17 4.11 2.88 -12.83
N ALA A 18 4.13 3.45 -11.63
CA ALA A 18 5.24 4.26 -11.13
C ALA A 18 6.54 3.44 -10.97
N ARG A 19 6.40 2.20 -10.48
CA ARG A 19 7.50 1.23 -10.43
C ARG A 19 7.97 0.83 -11.83
N ALA A 20 7.05 0.51 -12.74
CA ALA A 20 7.35 0.06 -14.10
C ALA A 20 8.07 1.14 -14.94
N SER A 21 7.71 2.42 -14.73
CA SER A 21 8.38 3.55 -15.39
C SER A 21 9.75 3.88 -14.80
N GLY A 22 10.08 3.35 -13.62
CA GLY A 22 11.31 3.68 -12.88
C GLY A 22 11.30 5.06 -12.22
N LEU A 23 10.19 5.80 -12.30
CA LEU A 23 10.02 7.08 -11.60
C LEU A 23 9.83 6.89 -10.09
N GLY A 24 9.37 5.71 -9.69
CA GLY A 24 9.02 5.42 -8.31
C GLY A 24 7.76 6.16 -7.87
N GLY A 25 7.30 5.85 -6.67
CA GLY A 25 6.08 6.40 -6.09
C GLY A 25 5.98 6.09 -4.60
N GLU A 26 5.21 6.90 -3.89
CA GLU A 26 4.86 6.69 -2.49
C GLU A 26 3.34 6.67 -2.36
N LEU A 27 2.83 5.70 -1.61
CA LEU A 27 1.43 5.60 -1.20
C LEU A 27 1.35 5.64 0.32
N THR A 28 0.60 6.60 0.84
CA THR A 28 0.28 6.74 2.26
C THR A 28 -1.12 6.20 2.52
N VAL A 29 -1.24 5.26 3.45
CA VAL A 29 -2.51 4.66 3.88
C VAL A 29 -2.67 4.90 5.37
N VAL A 30 -3.81 5.47 5.76
CA VAL A 30 -4.17 5.70 7.16
C VAL A 30 -5.33 4.79 7.51
N GLN A 31 -5.16 3.96 8.53
CA GLN A 31 -6.18 3.05 9.03
C GLN A 31 -6.38 3.29 10.53
N PRO A 32 -7.62 3.57 10.98
CA PRO A 32 -7.89 3.66 12.39
C PRO A 32 -7.86 2.27 13.05
N THR A 33 -7.39 2.19 14.30
CA THR A 33 -7.62 1.04 15.17
C THR A 33 -9.10 0.91 15.52
N MET A 34 -9.47 -0.15 16.25
CA MET A 34 -10.84 -0.29 16.77
C MET A 34 -11.22 0.87 17.72
N GLU A 35 -10.24 1.45 18.40
CA GLU A 35 -10.36 2.60 19.31
C GLU A 35 -10.32 3.95 18.57
N GLY A 36 -10.04 3.94 17.27
CA GLY A 36 -10.01 5.13 16.41
C GLY A 36 -8.64 5.80 16.30
N ASP A 37 -7.59 5.26 16.94
CA ASP A 37 -6.24 5.80 16.84
C ASP A 37 -5.65 5.49 15.45
N PRO A 38 -4.96 6.42 14.76
CA PRO A 38 -4.48 6.18 13.41
C PRO A 38 -3.19 5.34 13.41
N ILE A 39 -3.15 4.35 12.52
CA ILE A 39 -1.94 3.68 12.06
C ILE A 39 -1.67 4.15 10.62
N THR A 40 -0.50 4.75 10.38
CA THR A 40 -0.11 5.21 9.05
C THR A 40 0.91 4.27 8.44
N THR A 41 0.63 3.74 7.25
CA THR A 41 1.58 2.93 6.49
C THR A 41 2.01 3.65 5.23
N TYR A 42 3.32 3.75 5.01
CA TYR A 42 3.93 4.29 3.81
C TYR A 42 4.50 3.16 2.97
N TYR A 43 4.04 3.04 1.72
CA TYR A 43 4.60 2.11 0.73
C TYR A 43 5.38 2.89 -0.30
N ARG A 44 6.66 2.58 -0.47
CA ARG A 44 7.52 3.19 -1.48
C ARG A 44 7.96 2.17 -2.51
N VAL A 45 7.77 2.52 -3.78
CA VAL A 45 8.30 1.81 -4.93
C VAL A 45 9.30 2.71 -5.65
N PHE A 46 10.30 2.10 -6.27
CA PHE A 46 11.37 2.82 -6.95
C PHE A 46 11.46 2.37 -8.41
N SER A 47 12.03 1.19 -8.64
CA SER A 47 12.20 0.58 -9.96
C SER A 47 11.81 -0.91 -9.96
N PRO A 48 11.69 -1.57 -11.13
CA PRO A 48 11.25 -2.95 -11.20
C PRO A 48 12.14 -3.94 -10.44
N SER A 49 13.44 -3.67 -10.33
CA SER A 49 14.42 -4.55 -9.67
C SER A 49 14.57 -4.31 -8.16
N GLN A 50 13.94 -3.25 -7.62
CA GLN A 50 14.05 -2.90 -6.21
C GLN A 50 12.87 -3.44 -5.39
N ARG A 51 13.15 -3.74 -4.12
CA ARG A 51 12.13 -4.12 -3.14
C ARG A 51 11.24 -2.92 -2.80
N VAL A 52 10.00 -3.20 -2.41
CA VAL A 52 9.11 -2.20 -1.82
C VAL A 52 9.62 -1.90 -0.42
N GLU A 53 9.77 -0.62 -0.10
CA GLU A 53 10.11 -0.14 1.24
C GLU A 53 8.82 0.23 1.97
N ILE A 54 8.71 -0.19 3.24
CA ILE A 54 7.48 -0.05 4.01
C ILE A 54 7.81 0.51 5.39
N PHE A 55 7.14 1.62 5.74
CA PHE A 55 7.14 2.18 7.09
C PHE A 55 5.74 2.04 7.69
N VAL A 56 5.65 1.60 8.94
CA VAL A 56 4.40 1.59 9.72
C VAL A 56 4.60 2.45 10.94
N ASP A 57 3.85 3.55 11.00
CA ASP A 57 3.78 4.46 12.12
C ASP A 57 2.53 4.16 12.96
N SER A 58 2.76 3.56 14.13
CA SER A 58 1.75 3.36 15.17
C SER A 58 2.05 4.24 16.39
N SER A 59 2.79 5.34 16.23
CA SER A 59 3.09 6.29 17.31
C SER A 59 1.86 7.03 17.84
N SER A 60 0.73 6.97 17.14
CA SER A 60 -0.55 7.51 17.62
C SER A 60 -1.46 6.46 18.26
N ASP A 61 -1.11 5.17 18.19
CA ASP A 61 -1.83 4.07 18.84
C ASP A 61 -1.50 4.02 20.32
N ARG A 62 -2.42 4.50 21.16
CA ARG A 62 -2.19 4.67 22.60
C ARG A 62 -2.28 3.37 23.39
N PHE A 63 -2.93 2.35 22.82
CA PHE A 63 -3.27 1.11 23.52
C PHE A 63 -2.62 -0.13 22.89
N GLY A 64 -2.10 -0.03 21.67
CA GLY A 64 -1.37 -1.09 21.00
C GLY A 64 0.16 -0.91 21.01
N ASN A 65 0.81 -1.41 19.96
CA ASN A 65 2.26 -1.49 19.89
C ASN A 65 2.81 -0.15 19.36
N PHE A 66 3.38 0.66 20.24
CA PHE A 66 3.81 2.02 19.93
C PHE A 66 5.12 2.08 19.12
N GLY A 67 5.19 2.97 18.14
CA GLY A 67 6.43 3.38 17.48
C GLY A 67 6.45 3.15 15.97
N TRP A 68 7.67 3.02 15.43
CA TRP A 68 7.91 2.88 14.00
C TRP A 68 8.45 1.49 13.67
N ASN A 69 7.88 0.88 12.64
CA ASN A 69 8.44 -0.33 12.03
C ASN A 69 8.90 0.00 10.61
N HIS A 70 10.03 -0.58 10.20
CA HIS A 70 10.60 -0.40 8.88
C HIS A 70 11.05 -1.76 8.33
N PHE A 71 10.55 -2.13 7.15
CA PHE A 71 10.89 -3.39 6.50
C PHE A 71 10.74 -3.33 4.98
N PHE A 72 11.29 -4.34 4.30
CA PHE A 72 11.25 -4.45 2.84
C PHE A 72 10.52 -5.72 2.42
N CYS A 73 9.72 -5.61 1.35
CA CYS A 73 9.03 -6.75 0.74
C CYS A 73 9.35 -6.86 -0.75
N TRP A 74 9.28 -8.07 -1.29
CA TRP A 74 9.31 -8.26 -2.73
C TRP A 74 7.99 -7.77 -3.33
N ALA A 75 8.07 -6.95 -4.37
CA ALA A 75 6.91 -6.59 -5.16
C ALA A 75 6.42 -7.82 -5.94
N VAL A 76 5.11 -7.93 -6.13
CA VAL A 76 4.56 -8.93 -7.06
C VAL A 76 5.09 -8.67 -8.48
N PRO A 77 5.26 -9.74 -9.29
CA PRO A 77 5.57 -9.60 -10.71
C PRO A 77 4.53 -8.71 -11.42
N LEU A 78 4.97 -7.84 -12.34
CA LEU A 78 4.07 -6.90 -13.06
C LEU A 78 3.07 -7.61 -13.99
N ASN A 79 3.30 -8.89 -14.28
CA ASN A 79 2.41 -9.78 -15.02
C ASN A 79 1.44 -10.54 -14.11
N TYR A 80 1.26 -10.09 -12.86
CA TYR A 80 0.21 -10.63 -11.99
C TYR A 80 -1.15 -10.35 -12.63
N PRO A 81 -2.00 -11.36 -12.88
CA PRO A 81 -3.31 -11.15 -13.46
C PRO A 81 -4.09 -10.17 -12.57
N PRO A 82 -4.77 -9.17 -13.15
CA PRO A 82 -5.62 -8.29 -12.36
C PRO A 82 -6.61 -9.15 -11.60
N ASP A 83 -6.80 -8.84 -10.32
CA ASP A 83 -7.79 -9.52 -9.49
C ASP A 83 -9.16 -9.42 -10.18
N PRO A 84 -9.82 -10.55 -10.51
CA PRO A 84 -11.09 -10.54 -11.24
C PRO A 84 -12.23 -9.87 -10.46
N SER A 85 -12.08 -9.63 -9.15
CA SER A 85 -13.02 -8.85 -8.33
C SER A 85 -12.86 -7.34 -8.50
N CYS A 86 -11.75 -6.88 -9.06
CA CYS A 86 -11.47 -5.47 -9.27
C CYS A 86 -11.99 -5.05 -10.64
N VAL A 87 -13.01 -4.19 -10.66
CA VAL A 87 -13.48 -3.55 -11.90
C VAL A 87 -12.32 -2.75 -12.48
N SER A 88 -12.11 -2.85 -13.80
CA SER A 88 -11.10 -2.07 -14.51
C SER A 88 -11.20 -0.59 -14.14
N PRO A 89 -10.09 0.14 -13.93
CA PRO A 89 -10.12 1.57 -13.62
C PRO A 89 -10.84 2.41 -14.69
N ARG A 90 -11.02 1.90 -15.91
CA ARG A 90 -11.79 2.55 -16.99
C ARG A 90 -13.30 2.40 -16.84
N ASP A 91 -13.74 1.45 -16.02
CA ASP A 91 -15.13 1.06 -15.82
C ASP A 91 -15.67 1.58 -14.47
N GLN A 92 -14.83 2.26 -13.69
CA GLN A 92 -15.26 2.96 -12.48
C GLN A 92 -15.83 4.33 -12.86
N HIS A 93 -17.13 4.51 -12.64
CA HIS A 93 -17.77 5.81 -12.80
C HIS A 93 -17.20 6.81 -11.78
N ASP A 94 -16.75 7.97 -12.26
CA ASP A 94 -16.45 9.12 -11.43
C ASP A 94 -17.70 9.44 -10.58
N ARG A 95 -17.54 9.38 -9.25
CA ARG A 95 -18.60 9.74 -8.30
C ARG A 95 -18.20 10.99 -7.54
#